data_AF-A0AAX3B9X5-F1
#
_entry.id   AF-A0AAX3B9X5-F1
#
_cell.length_a   1.000
_cell.length_b   1.000
_cell.length_c   1.000
_cell.angle_alpha   90.00
_cell.angle_beta   90.00
_cell.angle_gamma   90.00
#
_symmetry.space_group_name_H-M   'P 1'
#
loop_
_entity.id
_entity.type
_entity.pdbx_description
1 polymer ?
#
loop_
_entity_poly.entity_id
_entity_poly.type
_entity_poly.pdbx_seq_one_letter_code
_entity_poly.pdbx_strand_id
1 'polypeptide(L)'
;MSTTVSLETKLSRTLKRIQHRSSNGYSLKRELQQGMNNFYNTLTAFNKIAANKRAGTPGVDNETIDGINLERLERYHQEYVNNGYNPKPVKRILIPNDNKRTKPPRITYY
;
A
#
# COMPACT_ATOMS: atom_id res chain seq x y z
N MET A 1 -12.12 -14.12 -19.57
CA MET A 1 -12.61 -12.87 -18.95
C MET A 1 -13.32 -13.05 -17.59
N SER A 2 -13.61 -14.28 -17.12
CA SER A 2 -14.35 -14.48 -15.86
C SER A 2 -13.55 -14.29 -14.56
N THR A 3 -12.22 -14.47 -14.60
CA THR A 3 -11.38 -14.47 -13.39
C THR A 3 -11.20 -13.08 -12.79
N THR A 4 -11.02 -12.05 -13.62
CA THR A 4 -10.86 -10.65 -13.19
C THR A 4 -12.14 -10.12 -12.53
N VAL A 5 -13.29 -10.38 -13.17
CA VAL A 5 -14.62 -10.05 -12.64
C VAL A 5 -14.87 -10.75 -11.29
N SER A 6 -14.45 -12.01 -11.15
CA SER A 6 -14.54 -12.74 -9.88
C SER A 6 -13.70 -12.10 -8.76
N LEU A 7 -12.47 -11.65 -9.07
CA LEU A 7 -11.57 -11.02 -8.11
C LEU A 7 -12.03 -9.61 -7.68
N GLU A 8 -12.49 -8.79 -8.62
CA GLU A 8 -13.05 -7.46 -8.33
C GLU A 8 -14.29 -7.54 -7.44
N THR A 9 -15.16 -8.53 -7.70
CA THR A 9 -16.33 -8.76 -6.84
C THR A 9 -15.92 -9.24 -5.45
N LYS A 10 -14.83 -10.02 -5.32
CA LYS A 10 -14.28 -10.44 -4.02
C LYS A 10 -13.72 -9.27 -3.21
N LEU A 11 -12.96 -8.37 -3.83
CA LEU A 11 -12.49 -7.13 -3.20
C LEU A 11 -13.67 -6.28 -2.73
N SER A 12 -14.63 -6.03 -3.61
CA SER A 12 -15.83 -5.22 -3.31
C SER A 12 -16.64 -5.77 -2.14
N ARG A 13 -16.83 -7.10 -2.07
CA ARG A 13 -17.51 -7.76 -0.93
C ARG A 13 -16.73 -7.59 0.37
N THR A 14 -15.40 -7.71 0.33
CA THR A 14 -14.54 -7.54 1.50
C THR A 14 -14.62 -6.11 2.04
N LEU A 15 -14.55 -5.12 1.16
CA LEU A 15 -14.69 -3.70 1.52
C LEU A 15 -16.06 -3.39 2.14
N LYS A 16 -17.16 -3.90 1.56
CA LYS A 16 -18.51 -3.76 2.13
C LYS A 16 -18.61 -4.34 3.54
N ARG A 17 -17.99 -5.51 3.79
CA ARG A 17 -17.93 -6.10 5.13
C ARG A 17 -17.14 -5.26 6.12
N ILE A 18 -15.99 -4.71 5.70
CA ILE A 18 -15.19 -3.80 6.53
C ILE A 18 -16.03 -2.58 6.92
N GLN A 19 -16.68 -1.95 5.95
CA GLN A 19 -17.52 -0.77 6.18
C GLN A 19 -18.65 -1.09 7.17
N HIS A 20 -19.43 -2.15 6.91
CA HIS A 20 -20.53 -2.56 7.79
C HIS A 20 -20.05 -2.82 9.22
N ARG A 21 -18.96 -3.57 9.39
CA ARG A 21 -18.44 -3.88 10.73
C ARG A 21 -17.90 -2.66 11.45
N SER A 22 -17.20 -1.79 10.73
CA SER A 22 -16.70 -0.52 11.25
C SER A 22 -17.85 0.35 11.76
N SER A 23 -18.92 0.48 10.98
CA SER A 23 -20.11 1.26 11.37
C SER A 23 -20.85 0.69 12.59
N ASN A 24 -20.71 -0.60 12.87
CA ASN A 24 -21.36 -1.27 14.00
C ASN A 24 -20.42 -1.53 15.18
N GLY A 25 -19.17 -1.03 15.15
CA GLY A 25 -18.20 -1.21 16.23
C GLY A 25 -17.65 -2.64 16.37
N TYR A 26 -17.82 -3.50 15.36
CA TYR A 26 -17.30 -4.86 15.40
C TYR A 26 -15.81 -4.92 15.08
N SER A 27 -15.10 -5.89 15.68
CA SER A 27 -13.69 -6.16 15.36
C SER A 27 -13.50 -6.39 13.86
N LEU A 28 -12.47 -5.78 13.27
CA LEU A 28 -12.15 -5.85 11.84
C LEU A 28 -11.05 -6.87 11.50
N LYS A 29 -10.48 -7.54 12.52
CA LYS A 29 -9.28 -8.38 12.36
C LYS A 29 -9.41 -9.39 11.22
N ARG A 30 -10.55 -10.11 11.17
CA ARG A 30 -10.81 -11.15 10.17
C ARG A 30 -10.94 -10.58 8.76
N GLU A 31 -11.69 -9.50 8.60
CA GLU A 31 -11.97 -8.86 7.31
C GLU A 31 -10.70 -8.23 6.74
N LEU A 32 -9.92 -7.55 7.58
CA LEU A 32 -8.62 -7.00 7.20
C LEU A 32 -7.65 -8.10 6.80
N GLN A 33 -7.55 -9.18 7.57
CA GLN A 33 -6.68 -10.29 7.23
C GLN A 33 -7.09 -10.98 5.91
N GLN A 34 -8.39 -11.17 5.67
CA GLN A 34 -8.87 -11.71 4.39
C GLN A 34 -8.57 -10.78 3.21
N GLY A 35 -8.71 -9.47 3.40
CA GLY A 35 -8.39 -8.47 2.39
C GLY A 35 -6.90 -8.42 2.07
N MET A 36 -6.06 -8.42 3.10
CA MET A 36 -4.60 -8.36 2.96
C MET A 36 -4.00 -9.66 2.42
N ASN A 37 -4.57 -10.83 2.73
CA ASN A 37 -4.06 -12.11 2.21
C ASN A 37 -4.39 -12.35 0.73
N ASN A 38 -5.22 -11.50 0.11
CA ASN A 38 -5.57 -11.62 -1.30
C ASN A 38 -4.54 -10.89 -2.19
N PHE A 39 -3.74 -11.66 -2.94
CA PHE A 39 -2.70 -11.10 -3.81
C PHE A 39 -3.23 -10.10 -4.85
N TYR A 40 -4.45 -10.31 -5.37
CA TYR A 40 -5.06 -9.35 -6.29
C TYR A 40 -5.21 -7.95 -5.68
N ASN A 41 -5.48 -7.87 -4.38
CA ASN A 41 -5.59 -6.59 -3.67
C ASN A 41 -4.21 -5.94 -3.55
N THR A 42 -3.16 -6.72 -3.29
CA THR A 42 -1.76 -6.27 -3.27
C THR A 42 -1.37 -5.70 -4.63
N LEU A 43 -1.68 -6.40 -5.72
CA LEU A 43 -1.43 -5.92 -7.08
C LEU A 43 -2.21 -4.64 -7.40
N THR A 44 -3.48 -4.57 -7.01
CA THR A 44 -4.32 -3.37 -7.19
C THR A 44 -3.73 -2.17 -6.41
N ALA A 45 -3.26 -2.40 -5.18
CA ALA A 45 -2.62 -1.37 -4.38
C ALA A 45 -1.30 -0.90 -5.00
N PHE A 46 -0.47 -1.84 -5.47
CA PHE A 46 0.77 -1.54 -6.18
C PHE A 46 0.52 -0.62 -7.39
N ASN A 47 -0.44 -0.98 -8.25
CA ASN A 47 -0.79 -0.16 -9.42
C ASN A 47 -1.25 1.25 -9.05
N LYS A 48 -2.02 1.40 -7.96
CA LYS A 48 -2.43 2.72 -7.46
C LYS A 48 -1.26 3.55 -6.96
N ILE A 49 -0.29 2.92 -6.29
CA ILE A 49 0.91 3.59 -5.80
C ILE A 49 1.79 4.01 -6.97
N ALA A 50 1.99 3.12 -7.96
CA ALA A 50 2.77 3.39 -9.16
C ALA A 50 2.22 4.58 -9.96
N ALA A 51 0.90 4.79 -9.97
CA ALA A 51 0.27 5.93 -10.62
C ALA A 51 0.46 7.28 -9.88
N ASN A 52 1.00 7.29 -8.66
CA ASN A 52 1.21 8.53 -7.91
C ASN A 52 2.34 9.37 -8.51
N LYS A 53 2.17 10.70 -8.54
CA LYS A 53 3.17 11.67 -9.06
C LYS A 53 4.58 11.53 -8.47
N ARG A 54 4.73 10.93 -7.28
CA ARG A 54 6.00 10.77 -6.55
C ARG A 54 6.47 9.31 -6.45
N ALA A 55 5.87 8.39 -7.21
CA ALA A 55 6.20 6.96 -7.13
C ALA A 55 7.65 6.65 -7.52
N GLY A 56 8.26 7.49 -8.36
CA GLY A 56 9.68 7.42 -8.71
C GLY A 56 10.63 8.03 -7.67
N THR A 57 10.16 8.41 -6.48
CA THR A 57 11.07 8.91 -5.44
C THR A 57 11.79 7.72 -4.79
N PRO A 58 13.13 7.69 -4.78
CA PRO A 58 13.87 6.58 -4.19
C PRO A 58 13.64 6.49 -2.69
N GLY A 59 13.46 5.25 -2.21
CA GLY A 59 13.34 4.92 -0.80
C GLY A 59 14.67 5.01 -0.04
N VAL A 60 14.71 4.48 1.19
CA VAL A 60 15.92 4.41 2.03
C VAL A 60 17.04 3.58 1.38
N ASP A 61 16.67 2.59 0.59
CA ASP A 61 17.59 1.71 -0.15
C ASP A 61 17.94 2.22 -1.56
N ASN A 62 17.53 3.45 -1.88
CA ASN A 62 17.69 4.07 -3.20
C ASN A 62 16.97 3.32 -4.34
N GLU A 63 16.04 2.41 -4.03
CA GLU A 63 15.19 1.76 -5.02
C GLU A 63 13.92 2.59 -5.28
N THR A 64 13.41 2.55 -6.51
CA THR A 64 12.12 3.14 -6.92
C THR A 64 11.09 2.06 -7.19
N ILE A 65 9.82 2.46 -7.37
CA ILE A 65 8.75 1.53 -7.71
C ILE A 65 9.01 0.76 -9.03
N ASP A 66 9.80 1.33 -9.94
CA ASP A 66 10.15 0.73 -11.24
C ASP A 66 11.03 -0.53 -11.08
N GLY A 67 11.75 -0.64 -9.96
CA GLY A 67 12.56 -1.81 -9.61
C GLY A 67 11.76 -2.97 -9.02
N ILE A 68 10.45 -2.82 -8.85
CA ILE A 68 9.57 -3.86 -8.32
C ILE A 68 8.87 -4.57 -9.49
N ASN A 69 9.35 -5.77 -9.80
CA ASN A 69 8.68 -6.67 -10.73
C ASN A 69 7.61 -7.52 -10.01
N LEU A 70 6.83 -8.28 -10.79
CA LEU A 70 5.75 -9.11 -10.26
C LEU A 70 6.26 -10.17 -9.28
N GLU A 71 7.38 -10.83 -9.59
CA GLU A 71 7.99 -11.86 -8.75
C GLU A 71 8.38 -11.31 -7.37
N ARG A 72 8.99 -10.12 -7.34
CA ARG A 72 9.35 -9.42 -6.09
C ARG A 72 8.12 -9.05 -5.28
N LEU A 73 7.06 -8.61 -5.95
CA LEU A 73 5.78 -8.29 -5.30
C LEU A 73 5.12 -9.55 -4.71
N GLU A 74 5.14 -10.68 -5.43
CA GLU A 74 4.67 -11.97 -4.95
C GLU A 74 5.46 -12.44 -3.73
N ARG A 75 6.80 -12.30 -3.76
CA ARG A 75 7.65 -12.63 -2.61
C ARG A 75 7.26 -11.83 -1.38
N TYR A 76 7.12 -10.50 -1.49
CA TYR A 76 6.69 -9.66 -0.36
C TYR A 76 5.30 -10.02 0.15
N HIS A 77 4.38 -10.38 -0.75
CA HIS A 77 3.05 -10.85 -0.35
C HIS A 77 3.12 -12.16 0.45
N GLN A 78 3.94 -13.12 0.02
CA GLN A 78 4.13 -14.37 0.75
C GLN A 78 4.80 -14.15 2.11
N GLU A 79 5.83 -13.30 2.18
CA GLU A 79 6.42 -12.88 3.44
C GLU A 79 5.38 -12.27 4.38
N TYR A 80 4.49 -11.43 3.86
CA TYR A 80 3.41 -10.84 4.65
C TYR A 80 2.43 -11.89 5.17
N VAL A 81 1.94 -12.79 4.31
CA VAL A 81 0.99 -13.85 4.70
C VAL A 81 1.59 -14.78 5.76
N ASN A 82 2.90 -15.04 5.66
CA ASN A 82 3.64 -15.89 6.61
C ASN A 82 4.14 -15.13 7.84
N ASN A 83 3.75 -13.85 8.03
CA ASN A 83 4.21 -12.97 9.10
C ASN A 83 5.73 -12.72 9.15
N GLY A 84 6.43 -12.93 8.04
CA GLY A 84 7.87 -12.68 7.89
C GLY A 84 8.21 -11.31 7.28
N TYR A 85 7.22 -10.54 6.84
CA TYR A 85 7.46 -9.22 6.25
C TYR A 85 7.90 -8.20 7.30
N ASN A 86 9.11 -7.66 7.13
CA ASN A 86 9.68 -6.63 7.98
C ASN A 86 9.99 -5.36 7.15
N PRO A 87 9.11 -4.34 7.15
CA PRO A 87 9.30 -3.16 6.33
C PRO A 87 10.50 -2.33 6.81
N LYS A 88 11.24 -1.75 5.85
CA LYS A 88 12.30 -0.77 6.18
C LYS A 88 11.67 0.50 6.75
N PRO A 89 12.35 1.17 7.70
CA PRO A 89 11.87 2.46 8.21
C PRO A 89 11.86 3.51 7.10
N VAL A 90 10.97 4.48 7.22
CA VAL A 90 10.75 5.56 6.24
C VAL A 90 11.87 6.62 6.31
N LYS A 91 12.30 7.13 5.15
CA LYS A 91 13.24 8.25 5.01
C LYS A 91 12.55 9.58 5.34
N ARG A 92 13.14 10.36 6.24
CA ARG A 92 12.71 11.73 6.51
C ARG A 92 13.59 12.70 5.73
N ILE A 93 12.98 13.48 4.84
CA ILE A 93 13.68 14.53 4.09
C ILE A 93 13.02 15.87 4.37
N LEU A 94 13.84 16.86 4.71
CA LEU A 94 13.42 18.24 4.84
C LEU A 94 13.27 18.84 3.43
N ILE A 95 12.05 19.19 3.03
CA ILE A 95 11.86 19.91 1.77
C ILE A 95 11.90 21.41 2.09
N PRO A 96 12.89 22.16 1.57
CA PRO A 96 12.92 23.60 1.70
C PRO A 96 11.71 24.21 0.98
N ASN A 97 11.03 25.16 1.61
CA ASN A 97 9.93 25.89 0.99
C ASN A 97 10.52 27.08 0.20
N ASP A 98 10.06 27.30 -1.04
CA ASP A 98 10.53 28.40 -1.90
C ASP A 98 10.17 29.81 -1.37
N ASN A 99 9.29 29.92 -0.37
CA ASN A 99 8.85 31.21 0.16
C ASN A 99 9.74 31.73 1.29
N LYS A 100 10.31 32.92 1.09
CA LYS A 100 11.07 33.74 2.07
C LYS A 100 10.25 34.22 3.29
N ARG A 101 9.06 33.67 3.53
CA ARG A 101 8.20 33.98 4.68
C ARG A 101 7.97 32.73 5.51
N THR A 102 8.75 32.62 6.58
CA THR A 102 8.46 32.01 7.91
C THR A 102 7.52 30.80 7.99
N LYS A 103 7.49 29.93 6.98
CA LYS A 103 6.73 28.68 7.05
C LYS A 103 7.68 27.56 7.44
N PRO A 104 7.42 26.81 8.52
CA PRO A 104 8.29 25.71 8.91
C PRO A 104 8.42 24.71 7.75
N PRO A 105 9.62 24.14 7.56
CA PRO A 105 9.88 23.21 6.47
C PRO A 105 8.97 22.00 6.59
N ARG A 106 8.50 21.49 5.43
CA ARG A 106 7.59 20.35 5.42
C ARG A 106 8.38 19.05 5.53
N ILE A 107 8.14 18.30 6.61
CA ILE A 107 8.63 16.92 6.73
C ILE A 107 7.78 16.06 5.80
N THR A 108 8.42 15.43 4.83
CA THR A 108 7.79 14.44 3.94
C THR A 108 8.42 13.08 4.17
N TYR A 109 7.59 12.04 4.08
CA TYR A 109 7.93 10.64 4.25
C TYR A 109 8.18 10.03 2.87
N TYR A 110 9.34 9.39 2.67
CA TYR A 110 9.69 8.62 1.47
C TYR A 110 10.16 7.22 1.83
#